data_AF-A0A223P8G5-F1
#
_entry.id   AF-A0A223P8G5-F1
#
_cell.length_a   1.000
_cell.length_b   1.000
_cell.length_c   1.000
_cell.angle_alpha   90.00
_cell.angle_beta   90.00
_cell.angle_gamma   90.00
#
_symmetry.space_group_name_H-M   'P 1'
#
loop_
_entity.id
_entity.type
_entity.pdbx_description
1 polymer ?
#
loop_
_entity_poly.entity_id
_entity_poly.type
_entity_poly.pdbx_seq_one_letter_code
_entity_poly.pdbx_strand_id
1 'polypeptide(L)'
;MSTPKMRQELKRLLLDTASGGSRQLTEVETDLVQTNILLGEAIEKLGSSFMELHTAVLAQQKELEVVMAGKGTLSADDVGRLKVMQDEITVHVNAAVTGLQFQDMTSQLLERIVRRVIGLRDALGVLSANSFEITPDGSQSIEELEGLLKNTVESMEERLTALENGLWKTVRQTRMESGDIELF
;
A
#
# COMPACT_ATOMS: atom_id res chain seq x y z
N MET A 1 12.54 10.75 -45.10
CA MET A 1 11.61 9.66 -44.77
C MET A 1 10.29 9.93 -45.47
N SER A 2 9.62 8.93 -46.06
CA SER A 2 8.28 9.14 -46.60
C SER A 2 7.27 9.30 -45.46
N THR A 3 6.30 10.20 -45.61
CA THR A 3 5.23 10.47 -44.62
C THR A 3 4.50 9.20 -44.14
N PRO A 4 4.24 8.19 -44.99
CA PRO A 4 3.68 6.89 -44.56
C PRO A 4 4.59 6.13 -43.59
N LYS A 5 5.90 6.09 -43.85
CA LYS A 5 6.86 5.40 -42.97
C LYS A 5 6.96 6.06 -41.60
N MET A 6 6.92 7.39 -41.55
CA MET A 6 6.93 8.14 -40.28
C MET A 6 5.68 7.85 -39.43
N ARG A 7 4.50 7.79 -40.07
CA ARG A 7 3.24 7.44 -39.39
C ARG A 7 3.25 6.02 -38.85
N GLN A 8 3.83 5.08 -39.59
CA GLN A 8 4.00 3.70 -39.12
C GLN A 8 4.91 3.62 -37.89
N GLU A 9 6.06 4.29 -37.91
CA GLU A 9 6.98 4.31 -36.76
C GLU A 9 6.36 5.02 -35.54
N LEU A 10 5.61 6.11 -35.75
CA LEU A 10 4.88 6.78 -34.67
C LEU A 10 3.84 5.85 -34.04
N LYS A 11 2.98 5.24 -34.86
CA LYS A 11 1.98 4.26 -34.40
C LYS A 11 2.62 3.14 -33.60
N ARG A 12 3.72 2.59 -34.11
CA ARG A 12 4.48 1.54 -33.43
C ARG A 12 5.03 2.01 -32.08
N LEU A 13 5.68 3.17 -32.04
CA LEU A 13 6.25 3.72 -30.81
C LEU A 13 5.19 3.88 -29.72
N LEU A 14 4.02 4.43 -30.06
CA LEU A 14 2.94 4.67 -29.10
C LEU A 14 2.33 3.35 -28.62
N LEU A 15 2.11 2.37 -29.51
CA LEU A 15 1.61 1.03 -29.16
C LEU A 15 2.61 0.25 -28.30
N ASP A 16 3.90 0.25 -28.66
CA ASP A 16 4.96 -0.44 -27.92
C ASP A 16 5.11 0.19 -26.52
N THR A 17 5.03 1.52 -26.42
CA THR A 17 5.07 2.23 -25.13
C THR A 17 3.85 1.91 -24.27
N ALA A 18 2.64 1.98 -24.85
CA ALA A 18 1.41 1.72 -24.11
C ALA A 18 1.30 0.27 -23.65
N SER A 19 1.61 -0.70 -24.52
CA SER A 19 1.56 -2.12 -24.21
C SER A 19 2.66 -2.54 -23.22
N GLY A 20 3.90 -2.08 -23.43
CA GLY A 20 5.01 -2.35 -22.53
C GLY A 20 4.78 -1.78 -21.13
N GLY A 21 4.35 -0.51 -21.05
CA GLY A 21 4.03 0.12 -19.78
C GLY A 21 2.82 -0.52 -19.08
N SER A 22 1.75 -0.84 -19.81
CA SER A 22 0.56 -1.49 -19.23
C SER A 22 0.87 -2.88 -18.66
N ARG A 23 1.74 -3.64 -19.33
CA ARG A 23 2.21 -4.94 -18.84
C ARG A 23 2.99 -4.80 -17.53
N GLN A 24 3.96 -3.89 -17.49
CA GLN A 24 4.76 -3.64 -16.29
C GLN A 24 3.91 -3.14 -15.12
N LEU A 25 2.94 -2.26 -15.39
CA LEU A 25 2.02 -1.78 -14.35
C LEU A 25 1.11 -2.88 -13.83
N THR A 26 0.66 -3.81 -14.68
CA THR A 26 -0.11 -4.99 -14.24
C THR A 26 0.72 -5.90 -13.33
N GLU A 27 2.00 -6.11 -13.65
CA GLU A 27 2.92 -6.88 -12.80
C GLU A 27 3.12 -6.20 -11.44
N VAL A 28 3.40 -4.89 -11.44
CA VAL A 28 3.55 -4.10 -10.21
C VAL A 28 2.25 -4.08 -9.39
N GLU A 29 1.08 -3.96 -10.03
CA GLU A 29 -0.23 -4.04 -9.37
C GLU A 29 -0.40 -5.37 -8.64
N THR A 30 -0.07 -6.47 -9.32
CA THR A 30 -0.15 -7.83 -8.76
C THR A 30 0.75 -7.97 -7.53
N ASP A 31 2.02 -7.55 -7.65
CA ASP A 31 2.99 -7.62 -6.57
C ASP A 31 2.58 -6.76 -5.37
N LEU A 32 2.04 -5.56 -5.61
CA LEU A 32 1.58 -4.67 -4.54
C LEU A 32 0.36 -5.21 -3.80
N VAL A 33 -0.62 -5.75 -4.54
CA VAL A 33 -1.79 -6.40 -3.94
C VAL A 33 -1.37 -7.61 -3.11
N GLN A 34 -0.49 -8.46 -3.64
CA GLN A 34 0.03 -9.61 -2.92
C GLN A 34 0.82 -9.19 -1.67
N THR A 35 1.66 -8.16 -1.77
CA THR A 35 2.42 -7.61 -0.65
C THR A 35 1.50 -7.10 0.45
N ASN A 36 0.42 -6.40 0.08
CA ASN A 36 -0.55 -5.88 1.05
C ASN A 36 -1.27 -7.03 1.81
N ILE A 37 -1.65 -8.09 1.10
CA ILE A 37 -2.27 -9.28 1.72
C ILE A 37 -1.29 -9.97 2.68
N LEU A 38 -0.06 -10.27 2.23
CA LEU A 38 0.93 -10.96 3.04
C LEU A 38 1.35 -10.16 4.28
N LEU A 39 1.49 -8.84 4.15
CA LEU A 39 1.78 -7.97 5.28
C LEU A 39 0.62 -7.95 6.28
N GLY A 40 -0.63 -7.83 5.79
CA GLY A 40 -1.81 -7.90 6.65
C GLY A 40 -1.85 -9.20 7.46
N GLU A 41 -1.70 -10.35 6.79
CA GLU A 41 -1.71 -11.66 7.45
C GLU A 41 -0.56 -11.83 8.46
N ALA A 42 0.65 -11.39 8.11
CA ALA A 42 1.80 -11.50 9.00
C ALA A 42 1.60 -10.68 10.28
N ILE A 43 1.00 -9.51 10.15
CA ILE A 43 0.79 -8.59 11.26
C ILE A 43 -0.38 -9.04 12.15
N GLU A 44 -1.47 -9.54 11.58
CA GLU A 44 -2.54 -10.18 12.35
C GLU A 44 -2.02 -11.37 13.17
N LYS A 45 -1.20 -12.23 12.56
CA LYS A 45 -0.59 -13.38 13.27
C LYS A 45 0.34 -12.92 14.39
N LEU A 46 1.15 -11.88 14.15
CA LEU A 46 2.04 -11.31 15.16
C LEU A 46 1.22 -10.75 16.33
N GLY A 47 0.17 -9.96 16.06
CA GLY A 47 -0.73 -9.40 17.06
C GLY A 47 -1.41 -10.49 17.90
N SER A 48 -1.94 -11.53 17.26
CA SER A 48 -2.55 -12.68 17.94
C SER A 48 -1.54 -13.40 18.84
N SER A 49 -0.34 -13.65 18.34
CA SER A 49 0.72 -14.34 19.10
C SER A 49 1.14 -13.55 20.34
N PHE A 50 1.23 -12.22 20.25
CA PHE A 50 1.51 -11.37 21.41
C PHE A 50 0.40 -11.42 22.46
N MET A 51 -0.88 -11.40 22.04
CA MET A 51 -2.01 -11.47 22.96
C MET A 51 -2.13 -12.85 23.64
N GLU A 52 -1.87 -13.92 22.89
CA GLU A 52 -1.80 -15.29 23.43
C GLU A 52 -0.66 -15.43 24.45
N LEU A 53 0.52 -14.89 24.14
CA LEU A 53 1.67 -14.89 25.05
C LEU A 53 1.34 -14.12 26.33
N HIS A 54 0.73 -12.93 26.21
CA HIS A 54 0.29 -12.15 27.37
C HIS A 54 -0.69 -12.95 28.24
N THR A 55 -1.68 -13.59 27.63
CA THR A 55 -2.67 -14.41 28.33
C THR A 55 -2.04 -15.61 29.03
N ALA A 56 -1.10 -16.29 28.36
CA ALA A 56 -0.36 -17.42 28.93
C ALA A 56 0.51 -16.98 30.12
N VAL A 57 1.17 -15.82 30.04
CA VAL A 57 1.93 -15.25 31.16
C VAL A 57 1.01 -14.93 32.34
N LEU A 58 -0.12 -14.27 32.11
CA LEU A 58 -1.09 -13.98 33.18
C LEU A 58 -1.61 -15.27 33.85
N ALA A 59 -1.90 -16.31 33.07
CA ALA A 59 -2.34 -17.60 33.58
C ALA A 59 -1.25 -18.30 34.42
N GLN A 60 0.00 -18.33 33.93
CA GLN A 60 1.14 -18.89 34.66
C GLN A 60 1.35 -18.18 36.00
N GLN A 61 1.22 -16.86 36.01
CA GLN A 61 1.39 -16.05 37.22
C GLN A 61 0.28 -16.29 38.25
N LYS A 62 -0.97 -16.44 37.81
CA LYS A 62 -2.09 -16.79 38.70
C LYS A 62 -1.90 -18.16 39.36
N GLU A 63 -1.41 -19.14 38.63
CA GLU A 63 -1.07 -20.46 39.20
C GLU A 63 0.08 -20.34 40.22
N LEU A 64 1.08 -19.50 39.94
CA LEU A 64 2.14 -19.16 40.90
C LEU A 64 1.56 -18.56 42.19
N GLU A 65 0.63 -17.60 42.11
CA GLU A 65 -0.03 -17.01 43.29
C GLU A 65 -0.81 -18.05 44.12
N VAL A 66 -1.49 -18.99 43.47
CA VAL A 66 -2.20 -20.09 44.15
C VAL A 66 -1.22 -21.03 44.86
N VAL A 67 -0.09 -21.36 44.22
CA VAL A 67 0.99 -22.17 44.83
C VAL A 67 1.60 -21.44 46.04
N MET A 68 1.76 -20.12 45.95
CA MET A 68 2.23 -19.28 47.05
C MET A 68 1.24 -19.24 48.23
N ALA A 69 -0.06 -19.21 47.97
CA ALA A 69 -1.10 -19.30 49.00
C ALA A 69 -1.16 -20.70 49.66
N GLY A 70 -0.62 -21.73 48.99
CA GLY A 70 -0.75 -23.14 49.35
C GLY A 70 0.38 -23.78 50.18
N LYS A 71 1.37 -23.03 50.66
CA LYS A 71 2.62 -23.46 51.39
C LYS A 71 3.92 -23.50 50.56
N GLY A 72 3.97 -23.01 49.33
CA GLY A 72 5.22 -22.77 48.60
C GLY A 72 5.86 -21.43 48.98
N THR A 73 7.12 -21.42 49.44
CA THR A 73 7.79 -20.17 49.85
C THR A 73 8.54 -19.53 48.68
N LEU A 74 7.88 -18.60 47.99
CA LEU A 74 8.55 -17.53 47.24
C LEU A 74 8.73 -16.32 48.17
N SER A 75 9.86 -15.63 48.10
CA SER A 75 10.10 -14.44 48.93
C SER A 75 9.25 -13.25 48.45
N ALA A 76 9.04 -12.24 49.31
CA ALA A 76 8.38 -11.00 48.90
C ALA A 76 9.12 -10.28 47.76
N ASP A 77 10.44 -10.50 47.64
CA ASP A 77 11.28 -9.99 46.55
C ASP A 77 10.95 -10.70 45.23
N ASP A 78 10.73 -12.01 45.24
CA ASP A 78 10.35 -12.77 44.05
C ASP A 78 8.97 -12.34 43.50
N VAL A 79 8.03 -12.04 44.39
CA VAL A 79 6.71 -11.48 44.02
C VAL A 79 6.84 -10.07 43.44
N GLY A 80 7.68 -9.23 44.05
CA GLY A 80 7.97 -7.89 43.54
C GLY A 80 8.54 -7.94 42.13
N ARG A 81 9.50 -8.83 41.87
CA ARG A 81 10.11 -9.03 40.55
C ARG A 81 9.10 -9.54 39.51
N LEU A 82 8.18 -10.43 39.90
CA LEU A 82 7.09 -10.90 39.05
C LEU A 82 6.14 -9.77 38.63
N LYS A 83 5.81 -8.85 39.55
CA LYS A 83 4.99 -7.66 39.23
C LYS A 83 5.70 -6.69 38.32
N VAL A 84 7.00 -6.45 38.49
CA VAL A 84 7.77 -5.61 37.56
C VAL A 84 7.78 -6.20 36.15
N MET A 85 7.97 -7.53 36.02
CA MET A 85 7.88 -8.20 34.72
C MET A 85 6.49 -8.13 34.11
N GLN A 86 5.42 -8.10 34.92
CA GLN A 86 4.05 -7.88 34.44
C GLN A 86 3.91 -6.51 33.81
N ASP A 87 4.35 -5.45 34.50
CA ASP A 87 4.25 -4.07 34.00
C ASP A 87 5.07 -3.90 32.70
N GLU A 88 6.26 -4.51 32.61
CA GLU A 88 7.10 -4.52 31.40
C GLU A 88 6.40 -5.21 30.23
N ILE A 89 5.75 -6.36 30.45
CA ILE A 89 5.00 -7.07 29.41
C ILE A 89 3.82 -6.21 28.92
N THR A 90 3.09 -5.56 29.83
CA THR A 90 1.99 -4.66 29.45
C THR A 90 2.49 -3.48 28.61
N VAL A 91 3.64 -2.89 28.94
CA VAL A 91 4.27 -1.83 28.14
C VAL A 91 4.63 -2.33 26.73
N HIS A 92 5.23 -3.52 26.62
CA HIS A 92 5.58 -4.10 25.32
C HIS A 92 4.37 -4.47 24.47
N VAL A 93 3.28 -4.93 25.08
CA VAL A 93 2.02 -5.18 24.37
C VAL A 93 1.41 -3.88 23.85
N ASN A 94 1.37 -2.82 24.67
CA ASN A 94 0.89 -1.51 24.22
C ASN A 94 1.74 -0.97 23.06
N ALA A 95 3.07 -1.14 23.09
CA ALA A 95 3.94 -0.79 21.99
C ALA A 95 3.65 -1.63 20.72
N ALA A 96 3.32 -2.92 20.87
CA ALA A 96 2.90 -3.76 19.76
C ALA A 96 1.56 -3.29 19.15
N VAL A 97 0.60 -2.87 19.99
CA VAL A 97 -0.67 -2.28 19.53
C VAL A 97 -0.44 -0.97 18.77
N THR A 98 0.46 -0.10 19.24
CA THR A 98 0.89 1.08 18.46
C THR A 98 1.55 0.68 17.14
N GLY A 99 2.32 -0.41 17.11
CA GLY A 99 2.85 -1.00 15.87
C GLY A 99 1.77 -1.44 14.88
N LEU A 100 0.64 -1.97 15.37
CA LEU A 100 -0.53 -2.31 14.53
C LEU A 100 -1.19 -1.05 13.93
N GLN A 101 -1.10 0.11 14.58
CA GLN A 101 -1.58 1.37 14.00
C GLN A 101 -0.68 1.85 12.84
N PHE A 102 0.62 1.60 12.94
CA PHE A 102 1.56 1.85 11.83
C PHE A 102 1.31 0.95 10.62
N GLN A 103 0.85 -0.28 10.86
CA GLN A 103 0.37 -1.13 9.78
C GLN A 103 -0.78 -0.45 9.06
N ASP A 104 -1.82 0.01 9.76
CA ASP A 104 -2.99 0.61 9.10
C ASP A 104 -2.58 1.78 8.19
N MET A 105 -1.69 2.64 8.67
CA MET A 105 -1.09 3.70 7.85
C MET A 105 -0.33 3.16 6.62
N THR A 106 0.43 2.07 6.77
CA THR A 106 1.18 1.44 5.68
C THR A 106 0.26 0.78 4.66
N SER A 107 -0.81 0.11 5.11
CA SER A 107 -1.84 -0.46 4.25
C SER A 107 -2.58 0.62 3.45
N GLN A 108 -2.89 1.77 4.07
CA GLN A 108 -3.46 2.92 3.36
C GLN A 108 -2.49 3.47 2.29
N LEU A 109 -1.19 3.54 2.58
CA LEU A 109 -0.18 3.96 1.61
C LEU A 109 -0.06 2.95 0.45
N LEU A 110 -0.07 1.65 0.73
CA LEU A 110 -0.05 0.61 -0.29
C LEU A 110 -1.29 0.65 -1.19
N GLU A 111 -2.48 0.78 -0.60
CA GLU A 111 -3.73 0.92 -1.35
C GLU A 111 -3.69 2.14 -2.28
N ARG A 112 -3.13 3.27 -1.80
CA ARG A 112 -2.91 4.47 -2.62
C ARG A 112 -1.96 4.20 -3.79
N ILE A 113 -0.86 3.48 -3.57
CA ILE A 113 0.09 3.14 -4.64
C ILE A 113 -0.61 2.24 -5.67
N VAL A 114 -1.40 1.26 -5.24
CA VAL A 114 -2.20 0.41 -6.14
C VAL A 114 -3.15 1.25 -6.99
N ARG A 115 -3.92 2.16 -6.39
CA ARG A 115 -4.82 3.06 -7.14
C ARG A 115 -4.07 3.91 -8.17
N ARG A 116 -2.85 4.37 -7.84
CA ARG A 116 -2.00 5.14 -8.76
C ARG A 116 -1.53 4.28 -9.94
N VAL A 117 -1.11 3.04 -9.69
CA VAL A 117 -0.70 2.09 -10.72
C VAL A 117 -1.85 1.80 -11.67
N ILE A 118 -3.05 1.56 -11.13
CA ILE A 118 -4.28 1.36 -11.92
C ILE A 118 -4.57 2.58 -12.80
N GLY A 119 -4.57 3.79 -12.24
CA GLY A 119 -4.87 4.98 -13.03
C GLY A 119 -3.80 5.28 -14.10
N LEU A 120 -2.52 4.99 -13.85
CA LEU A 120 -1.47 5.08 -14.86
C LEU A 120 -1.69 4.05 -15.98
N ARG A 121 -2.09 2.83 -15.64
CA ARG A 121 -2.42 1.78 -16.61
C ARG A 121 -3.60 2.21 -17.48
N ASP A 122 -4.62 2.82 -16.88
CA ASP A 122 -5.78 3.32 -17.61
C ASP A 122 -5.43 4.50 -18.54
N ALA A 123 -4.49 5.38 -18.15
CA ALA A 123 -3.96 6.43 -19.02
C ALA A 123 -3.20 5.85 -20.23
N LEU A 124 -2.41 4.79 -20.02
CA LEU A 124 -1.78 4.04 -21.12
C LEU A 124 -2.80 3.31 -22.00
N GLY A 125 -3.94 2.90 -21.43
CA GLY A 125 -5.07 2.36 -22.20
C GLY A 125 -5.60 3.35 -23.24
N VAL A 126 -5.74 4.64 -22.88
CA VAL A 126 -6.12 5.70 -23.82
C VAL A 126 -5.06 5.91 -24.89
N LEU A 127 -3.78 5.96 -24.49
CA LEU A 127 -2.66 6.07 -25.43
C LEU A 127 -2.71 4.92 -26.46
N SER A 128 -2.95 3.68 -26.01
CA SER A 128 -3.09 2.53 -26.89
C SER A 128 -4.28 2.66 -27.83
N ALA A 129 -5.45 3.05 -27.33
CA ALA A 129 -6.68 3.17 -28.10
C ALA A 129 -6.52 4.19 -29.24
N ASN A 130 -6.04 5.39 -28.93
CA ASN A 130 -5.84 6.44 -29.92
C ASN A 130 -4.75 6.07 -30.93
N SER A 131 -3.75 5.29 -30.53
CA SER A 131 -2.71 4.80 -31.45
C SER A 131 -3.26 3.85 -32.52
N PHE A 132 -4.34 3.10 -32.23
CA PHE A 132 -4.97 2.25 -33.23
C PHE A 132 -5.65 3.05 -34.36
N GLU A 133 -6.11 4.26 -34.06
CA GLU A 133 -6.77 5.17 -35.02
C GLU A 133 -5.81 5.78 -36.05
N ILE A 134 -4.49 5.77 -35.79
CA ILE A 134 -3.49 6.24 -36.76
C ILE A 134 -3.48 5.31 -37.99
N THR A 135 -3.73 5.86 -39.18
CA THR A 135 -3.62 5.11 -40.45
C THR A 135 -2.28 5.39 -41.16
N PRO A 136 -1.41 4.37 -41.36
CA PRO A 136 -0.10 4.58 -41.99
C PRO A 136 -0.15 4.77 -43.51
N ASP A 137 -1.23 4.33 -44.16
CA ASP A 137 -1.39 4.30 -45.63
C ASP A 137 -1.59 5.68 -46.26
N GLY A 138 -1.78 6.71 -45.44
CA GLY A 138 -1.97 8.08 -45.87
C GLY A 138 -3.38 8.46 -46.27
N SER A 139 -4.36 7.61 -45.92
CA SER A 139 -5.79 7.95 -45.97
C SER A 139 -6.15 9.10 -45.03
N GLN A 140 -5.47 9.21 -43.89
CA GLN A 140 -5.64 10.29 -42.92
C GLN A 140 -4.86 11.54 -43.36
N SER A 141 -5.54 12.69 -43.33
CA SER A 141 -4.93 14.02 -43.52
C SER A 141 -3.96 14.36 -42.38
N ILE A 142 -3.12 15.38 -42.59
CA ILE A 142 -2.18 15.83 -41.55
C ILE A 142 -2.97 16.49 -40.41
N GLU A 143 -4.01 17.26 -40.73
CA GLU A 143 -4.88 17.93 -39.77
C GLU A 143 -5.63 16.94 -38.87
N GLU A 144 -6.12 15.82 -39.42
CA GLU A 144 -6.75 14.76 -38.64
C GLU A 144 -5.76 14.05 -37.71
N LEU A 145 -4.52 13.84 -38.16
CA LEU A 145 -3.47 13.26 -37.32
C LEU A 145 -3.06 14.19 -36.19
N GLU A 146 -2.90 15.48 -36.49
CA GLU A 146 -2.61 16.50 -35.48
C GLU A 146 -3.72 16.59 -34.43
N GLY A 147 -4.99 16.59 -34.87
CA GLY A 147 -6.15 16.55 -33.99
C GLY A 147 -6.17 15.33 -33.07
N LEU A 148 -5.90 14.13 -33.62
CA LEU A 148 -5.80 12.89 -32.85
C LEU A 148 -4.69 12.96 -31.79
N LEU A 149 -3.50 13.42 -32.16
CA LEU A 149 -2.36 13.53 -31.24
C LEU A 149 -2.64 14.55 -30.14
N LYS A 150 -3.23 15.69 -30.49
CA LYS A 150 -3.63 16.70 -29.53
C LYS A 150 -4.65 16.15 -28.53
N ASN A 151 -5.70 15.49 -29.00
CA ASN A 151 -6.70 14.85 -28.14
C ASN A 151 -6.08 13.77 -27.23
N THR A 152 -5.08 13.05 -27.73
CA THR A 152 -4.35 12.04 -26.95
C THR A 152 -3.55 12.68 -25.82
N VAL A 153 -2.81 13.75 -26.11
CA VAL A 153 -2.05 14.50 -25.11
C VAL A 153 -2.99 15.09 -24.06
N GLU A 154 -4.06 15.77 -24.48
CA GLU A 154 -5.04 16.38 -23.57
C GLU A 154 -5.67 15.32 -22.65
N SER A 155 -6.11 14.17 -23.19
CA SER A 155 -6.70 13.10 -22.38
C SER A 155 -5.69 12.47 -21.40
N MET A 156 -4.42 12.36 -21.79
CA MET A 156 -3.37 11.88 -20.88
C MET A 156 -3.09 12.90 -19.77
N GLU A 157 -2.97 14.18 -20.08
CA GLU A 157 -2.74 15.25 -19.11
C GLU A 157 -3.88 15.35 -18.09
N GLU A 158 -5.14 15.26 -18.54
CA GLU A 158 -6.31 15.24 -17.67
C GLU A 158 -6.26 14.07 -16.68
N ARG A 159 -5.92 12.87 -17.15
CA ARG A 159 -5.83 11.67 -16.30
C ARG A 159 -4.67 11.73 -15.32
N LEU A 160 -3.50 12.21 -15.76
CA LEU A 160 -2.34 12.40 -14.87
C LEU A 160 -2.62 13.47 -13.81
N THR A 161 -3.28 14.56 -14.19
CA THR A 161 -3.68 15.62 -13.25
C THR A 161 -4.73 15.12 -12.26
N ALA A 162 -5.70 14.31 -12.70
CA ALA A 162 -6.68 13.68 -11.81
C ALA A 162 -6.02 12.72 -10.81
N LEU A 163 -5.02 11.96 -11.25
CA LEU A 163 -4.18 11.11 -10.39
C LEU A 163 -3.43 11.93 -9.34
N GLU A 164 -2.90 13.10 -9.71
CA GLU A 164 -2.17 13.98 -8.80
C GLU A 164 -3.10 14.67 -7.78
N ASN A 165 -4.25 15.17 -8.22
CA ASN A 165 -5.21 15.89 -7.37
C ASN A 165 -5.89 14.98 -6.34
N GLY A 166 -6.05 13.68 -6.64
CA GLY A 166 -6.51 12.69 -5.67
C GLY A 166 -5.60 12.51 -4.45
N LEU A 167 -4.34 12.98 -4.51
CA LEU A 167 -3.31 12.75 -3.48
C LEU A 167 -3.36 13.76 -2.33
N TRP A 168 -3.82 14.99 -2.57
CA TRP A 168 -3.67 16.08 -1.60
C TRP A 168 -4.72 16.07 -0.49
N LYS A 169 -5.77 15.26 -0.61
CA LYS A 169 -6.93 15.31 0.28
C LYS A 169 -6.87 14.41 1.52
N THR A 170 -5.92 13.47 1.62
CA THR A 170 -6.03 12.41 2.65
C THR A 170 -4.68 12.06 3.27
N VAL A 171 -4.62 12.28 4.60
CA VAL A 171 -3.61 11.92 5.62
C VAL A 171 -2.43 12.91 5.81
N ARG A 172 -2.50 13.65 6.93
CA ARG A 172 -1.47 14.56 7.50
C ARG A 172 -0.81 13.96 8.77
N GLN A 173 -0.44 12.68 8.77
CA GLN A 173 0.34 12.14 9.88
C GLN A 173 1.54 11.35 9.36
N THR A 174 2.73 11.78 9.76
CA THR A 174 4.01 11.35 9.18
C THR A 174 4.93 10.70 10.23
N ARG A 175 4.56 10.68 11.52
CA ARG A 175 5.38 10.11 12.60
C ARG A 175 4.56 9.51 13.74
N MET A 176 5.14 8.48 14.37
CA MET A 176 4.61 7.70 15.50
C MET A 176 4.47 8.51 16.79
N GLU A 177 5.25 9.56 16.92
CA GLU A 177 5.44 10.30 18.18
C GLU A 177 4.59 11.59 18.26
N SER A 178 3.81 11.95 17.24
CA SER A 178 3.24 13.30 17.12
C SER A 178 1.72 13.37 17.02
N GLY A 179 0.99 12.63 17.86
CA GLY A 179 -0.45 12.85 18.01
C GLY A 179 -0.93 12.36 19.37
N ASP A 180 -1.28 13.29 20.25
CA ASP A 180 -2.20 12.98 21.36
C ASP A 180 -3.48 12.40 20.76
N ILE A 181 -3.88 11.23 21.24
CA ILE A 181 -5.11 10.54 20.83
C ILE A 181 -6.27 11.17 21.63
N GLU A 182 -7.10 11.99 20.97
CA GLU A 182 -8.46 12.21 21.45
C GLU A 182 -9.28 10.94 21.17
N LEU A 183 -9.53 10.17 22.24
CA LEU A 183 -10.49 9.08 22.26
C LEU A 183 -11.90 9.63 22.00
N PHE A 184 -12.53 9.23 20.89
CA PHE A 184 -13.97 9.28 20.71
C PHE A 184 -14.54 7.86 20.77
#